data_AF-A0A652ZRN7-F1
#
_entry.id   AF-A0A652ZRN7-F1
#
_cell.length_a   1.000
_cell.length_b   1.000
_cell.length_c   1.000
_cell.angle_alpha   90.00
_cell.angle_beta   90.00
_cell.angle_gamma   90.00
#
_symmetry.space_group_name_H-M   'P 1'
#
loop_
_entity.id
_entity.type
_entity.pdbx_description
1 polymer ?
#
loop_
_entity_poly.entity_id
_entity_poly.type
_entity_poly.pdbx_seq_one_letter_code
_entity_poly.pdbx_strand_id
1 'polypeptide(L)'
;MCAKCGKALPQGIRVGFRDCCAFCEAELHTCEMCRFYKPGAHYDCSETVEYPVTDKGRANFCEWFSIDFDFSNKAGKGGVSQPSSESAKAVFDALFKS
;
A
#
# COMPACT_ATOMS: atom_id res chain seq x y z
N MET A 1 2.31 7.02 8.84
CA MET A 1 1.69 8.30 8.43
C MET A 1 0.28 8.01 7.92
N CYS A 2 -0.64 8.99 7.91
CA CYS A 2 -1.94 8.85 7.28
C CYS A 2 -1.81 8.89 5.74
N ALA A 3 -2.40 7.94 5.02
CA ALA A 3 -2.35 7.88 3.56
C ALA A 3 -3.08 9.04 2.87
N LYS A 4 -4.10 9.64 3.51
CA LYS A 4 -4.88 10.74 2.91
C LYS A 4 -4.21 12.10 3.09
N CYS A 5 -3.77 12.44 4.31
CA CYS A 5 -3.22 13.78 4.60
C CYS A 5 -1.70 13.81 4.83
N GLY A 6 -1.02 12.67 4.82
CA GLY A 6 0.44 12.56 4.99
C GLY A 6 0.95 12.81 6.41
N LYS A 7 0.10 13.25 7.37
CA LYS A 7 0.54 13.54 8.73
C LYS A 7 0.99 12.28 9.48
N ALA A 8 1.98 12.43 10.35
CA ALA A 8 2.46 11.33 11.18
C ALA A 8 1.36 10.86 12.14
N LEU A 9 1.29 9.55 12.34
CA LEU A 9 0.44 8.94 13.36
C LEU A 9 1.29 8.68 14.61
N PRO A 10 0.70 8.64 15.82
CA PRO A 10 1.43 8.31 17.04
C PRO A 10 2.14 6.96 16.91
N GLN A 11 3.38 6.88 17.41
CA GLN A 11 4.13 5.62 17.39
C GLN A 11 3.43 4.57 18.28
N GLY A 12 3.37 3.33 17.81
CA GLY A 12 2.79 2.22 18.56
C GLY A 12 1.26 2.25 18.69
N ILE A 13 0.57 3.19 18.02
CA ILE A 13 -0.89 3.23 18.00
C ILE A 13 -1.48 1.89 17.55
N ARG A 14 -2.50 1.42 18.26
CA ARG A 14 -3.38 0.35 17.79
C ARG A 14 -4.57 1.01 17.11
N VAL A 15 -4.83 0.60 15.87
CA VAL A 15 -5.92 1.14 15.06
C VAL A 15 -7.03 0.10 15.03
N GLY A 16 -8.16 0.41 15.67
CA GLY A 16 -9.41 -0.34 15.60
C GLY A 16 -10.20 -0.04 14.32
N PHE A 17 -11.30 -0.76 14.11
CA PHE A 17 -12.10 -0.69 12.87
C PHE A 17 -12.67 0.68 12.54
N ARG A 18 -12.92 1.52 13.56
CA ARG A 18 -13.54 2.85 13.42
C ARG A 18 -12.60 4.00 13.74
N ASP A 19 -11.31 3.72 13.92
CA ASP A 19 -10.36 4.76 14.23
C ASP A 19 -10.08 5.62 13.00
N CYS A 20 -10.11 6.94 13.22
CA CYS A 20 -9.91 7.95 12.19
C CYS A 20 -8.67 8.80 12.49
N CYS A 21 -8.12 9.41 11.45
CA CYS A 21 -7.02 10.35 11.57
C CYS A 21 -7.49 11.61 12.34
N ALA A 22 -6.78 11.98 13.39
CA ALA A 22 -7.08 13.17 14.19
C ALA A 22 -6.98 14.52 13.45
N PHE A 23 -6.52 14.53 12.19
CA PHE A 23 -6.30 15.76 11.43
C PHE A 23 -7.18 15.92 10.19
N CYS A 24 -7.61 14.82 9.60
CA CYS A 24 -8.41 14.83 8.36
C CYS A 24 -9.61 13.90 8.43
N GLU A 25 -9.82 13.25 9.58
CA GLU A 25 -10.93 12.33 9.84
C GLU A 25 -11.03 11.12 8.91
N ALA A 26 -10.03 10.93 8.05
CA ALA A 26 -9.93 9.76 7.19
C ALA A 26 -9.80 8.49 8.02
N GLU A 27 -10.51 7.46 7.58
CA GLU A 27 -10.48 6.11 8.13
C GLU A 27 -9.04 5.57 8.11
N LEU A 28 -8.57 5.03 9.23
CA LEU A 28 -7.21 4.48 9.34
C LEU A 28 -7.15 2.97 9.10
N HIS A 29 -8.25 2.26 9.37
CA HIS A 29 -8.35 0.81 9.14
C HIS A 29 -8.74 0.52 7.69
N THR A 30 -7.81 0.76 6.78
CA THR A 30 -8.01 0.54 5.34
C THR A 30 -6.93 -0.39 4.80
N CYS A 31 -7.18 -1.06 3.67
CA CYS A 31 -6.14 -1.89 3.05
C CYS A 31 -4.94 -1.03 2.67
N GLU A 32 -5.15 0.15 2.10
CA GLU A 32 -4.07 1.09 1.79
C GLU A 32 -3.14 1.29 2.99
N MET A 33 -3.70 1.48 4.19
CA MET A 33 -2.97 1.71 5.44
C MET A 33 -2.33 0.46 6.07
N CYS A 34 -2.58 -0.72 5.52
CA CYS A 34 -2.14 -2.00 6.07
C CYS A 34 -0.75 -2.42 5.57
N ARG A 35 0.09 -2.96 6.46
CA ARG A 35 1.43 -3.46 6.10
C ARG A 35 1.41 -4.60 5.09
N PHE A 36 0.32 -5.39 5.11
CA PHE A 36 0.13 -6.57 4.27
C PHE A 36 -0.46 -6.26 2.89
N TYR A 37 -0.84 -5.00 2.64
CA TYR A 37 -1.38 -4.61 1.34
C TYR A 37 -0.29 -4.70 0.27
N LYS A 38 -0.59 -5.49 -0.76
CA LYS A 38 0.30 -5.82 -1.86
C LYS A 38 -0.52 -5.94 -3.15
N PRO A 39 -0.66 -4.83 -3.91
CA PRO A 39 -1.37 -4.84 -5.19
C PRO A 39 -0.86 -5.94 -6.13
N GLY A 40 -1.78 -6.69 -6.74
CA GLY A 40 -1.47 -7.78 -7.67
C GLY A 40 -1.22 -9.14 -7.01
N ALA A 41 -1.23 -9.23 -5.67
CA ALA A 41 -1.34 -10.50 -4.97
C ALA A 41 -2.80 -10.99 -4.93
N HIS A 42 -3.03 -12.20 -4.41
CA HIS A 42 -4.39 -12.70 -4.18
C HIS A 42 -5.15 -11.74 -3.26
N TYR A 43 -6.29 -11.21 -3.75
CA TYR A 43 -7.07 -10.16 -3.10
C TYR A 43 -6.29 -8.88 -2.71
N ASP A 44 -5.14 -8.64 -3.36
CA ASP A 44 -4.20 -7.56 -3.06
C ASP A 44 -3.61 -7.61 -1.64
N CYS A 45 -3.54 -8.79 -1.04
CA CYS A 45 -3.00 -9.01 0.30
C CYS A 45 -1.85 -10.03 0.25
N SER A 46 -0.83 -9.83 1.08
CA SER A 46 0.22 -10.83 1.29
C SER A 46 -0.22 -11.98 2.20
N GLU A 47 -1.27 -11.77 2.98
CA GLU A 47 -1.86 -12.77 3.88
C GLU A 47 -3.05 -13.48 3.22
N THR A 48 -3.35 -14.68 3.72
CA THR A 48 -4.50 -15.48 3.26
C THR A 48 -5.78 -14.97 3.93
N VAL A 49 -6.37 -13.91 3.35
CA VAL A 49 -7.66 -13.38 3.80
C VAL A 49 -8.82 -14.20 3.20
N GLU A 50 -9.87 -14.40 4.00
CA GLU A 50 -11.03 -15.23 3.61
C GLU A 50 -11.89 -14.56 2.53
N TYR A 51 -12.07 -13.24 2.64
CA TYR A 51 -12.91 -12.45 1.73
C TYR A 51 -12.14 -11.28 1.10
N PRO A 52 -12.39 -10.95 -0.17
CA PRO A 52 -11.82 -9.77 -0.79
C PRO A 52 -12.43 -8.49 -0.20
N VAL A 53 -11.60 -7.48 0.03
CA VAL A 53 -12.07 -6.11 0.27
C VAL A 53 -12.21 -5.40 -1.07
N THR A 54 -13.42 -4.95 -1.42
CA THR A 54 -13.69 -4.28 -2.70
C THR A 54 -13.06 -2.88 -2.78
N ASP A 55 -13.27 -2.06 -1.75
CA ASP A 55 -12.72 -0.71 -1.66
C ASP A 55 -11.54 -0.68 -0.69
N LYS A 56 -10.32 -0.64 -1.25
CA LYS A 56 -9.07 -0.68 -0.48
C LYS A 56 -8.80 0.60 0.31
N GLY A 57 -9.44 1.70 -0.08
CA GLY A 57 -9.25 3.04 0.50
C GLY A 57 -10.28 3.40 1.57
N ARG A 58 -11.24 2.51 1.85
CA ARG A 58 -12.27 2.68 2.89
C ARG A 58 -12.09 1.73 4.06
N ALA A 59 -12.74 2.09 5.17
CA ALA A 59 -12.80 1.31 6.39
C ALA A 59 -13.32 -0.09 6.10
N ASN A 60 -12.62 -1.09 6.63
CA ASN A 60 -13.03 -2.48 6.57
C ASN A 60 -12.87 -3.16 7.93
N PHE A 61 -13.30 -4.43 7.99
CA PHE A 61 -13.30 -5.25 9.20
C PHE A 61 -12.28 -6.39 9.11
N CYS A 62 -11.20 -6.21 8.35
CA CYS A 62 -10.20 -7.25 8.18
C CYS A 62 -9.45 -7.50 9.50
N GLU A 63 -9.61 -8.68 10.08
CA GLU A 63 -8.96 -9.02 11.36
C GLU A 63 -7.43 -9.18 11.24
N TRP A 64 -6.93 -9.44 10.03
CA TRP A 64 -5.50 -9.49 9.72
C TRP A 64 -4.84 -8.12 9.66
N PHE A 65 -5.61 -7.03 9.78
CA PHE A 65 -5.09 -5.69 9.63
C PHE A 65 -3.98 -5.38 10.64
N SER A 66 -2.91 -4.78 10.13
CA SER A 66 -1.85 -4.22 10.94
C SER A 66 -1.34 -2.94 10.27
N ILE A 67 -1.37 -1.84 11.02
CA ILE A 67 -1.01 -0.52 10.53
C ILE A 67 0.46 -0.50 10.06
N ASP A 68 0.69 0.04 8.86
CA ASP A 68 2.04 0.22 8.34
C ASP A 68 2.64 1.55 8.85
N PHE A 69 3.64 1.45 9.72
CA PHE A 69 4.33 2.61 10.27
C PHE A 69 5.35 3.21 9.29
N ASP A 70 5.85 2.42 8.32
CA ASP A 70 6.92 2.78 7.38
C ASP A 70 6.39 3.29 6.03
N PHE A 71 5.16 3.82 6.04
CA PHE A 71 4.42 4.29 4.87
C PHE A 71 5.23 5.16 3.88
N SER A 72 6.17 5.96 4.39
CA SER A 72 7.00 6.86 3.59
C SER A 72 7.83 6.13 2.52
N ASN A 73 8.16 4.85 2.72
CA ASN A 73 8.93 4.06 1.76
C ASN A 73 8.08 3.45 0.62
N LYS A 74 6.76 3.32 0.82
CA LYS A 74 5.85 2.71 -0.18
C LYS A 74 5.27 3.73 -1.16
N ALA A 75 5.03 4.96 -0.72
CA ALA A 75 4.46 6.02 -1.57
C ALA A 75 5.36 6.43 -2.77
N GLY A 76 6.63 5.99 -2.80
CA GLY A 76 7.60 6.30 -3.86
C GLY A 76 7.70 5.32 -5.03
N LYS A 77 6.88 4.25 -5.09
CA LYS A 77 6.96 3.22 -6.16
C LYS A 77 5.78 3.21 -7.13
N GLY A 78 5.01 4.29 -7.20
CA GLY A 78 3.92 4.47 -8.18
C GLY A 78 4.29 5.34 -9.39
N GLY A 79 5.50 5.89 -9.43
CA GLY A 79 6.02 6.57 -10.61
C GLY A 79 6.72 5.58 -11.53
N VAL A 80 5.97 4.84 -12.35
CA VAL A 80 6.57 4.24 -13.55
C VAL A 80 6.89 5.40 -14.48
N SER A 81 8.10 5.94 -14.38
CA SER A 81 8.75 6.56 -15.53
C SER A 81 8.83 5.45 -16.57
N GLN A 82 7.90 5.47 -17.54
CA GLN A 82 7.97 4.57 -18.69
C GLN A 82 9.36 4.76 -19.30
N PRO A 83 10.28 3.77 -19.24
CA PRO A 83 11.48 3.87 -20.03
C PRO A 83 11.04 3.93 -21.49
N SER A 84 11.60 4.84 -22.27
CA SER A 84 11.34 4.89 -23.71
C SER A 84 11.58 3.51 -24.32
N SER A 85 10.87 3.21 -25.42
CA SER A 85 10.98 1.92 -26.08
C SER A 85 12.43 1.57 -26.48
N GLU A 86 13.28 2.58 -26.70
CA GLU A 86 14.72 2.43 -26.90
C GLU A 86 15.44 1.85 -25.68
N SER A 87 15.16 2.33 -24.47
CA SER A 87 15.81 1.85 -23.24
C SER A 87 15.38 0.42 -22.90
N ALA A 88 14.13 0.03 -23.20
CA ALA A 88 13.67 -1.34 -23.00
C ALA A 88 14.39 -2.34 -23.96
N LYS A 89 14.61 -1.95 -25.22
CA LYS A 89 15.34 -2.78 -26.20
C LYS A 89 16.82 -2.91 -25.86
N ALA A 90 17.46 -1.83 -25.41
CA ALA A 90 18.88 -1.84 -25.05
C ALA A 90 19.18 -2.80 -23.88
N VAL A 91 18.31 -2.84 -22.86
CA VAL A 91 18.45 -3.77 -21.73
C VAL A 91 18.21 -5.21 -22.16
N PHE A 92 17.26 -5.45 -23.06
CA PHE A 92 17.00 -6.79 -23.60
C PHE A 92 18.21 -7.33 -24.37
N ASP A 93 18.76 -6.55 -25.30
CA ASP A 93 19.90 -6.97 -26.13
C ASP A 93 21.16 -7.28 -25.30
N ALA A 94 21.36 -6.57 -24.19
CA ALA A 94 22.50 -6.80 -23.29
C ALA A 94 22.41 -8.14 -22.53
N LEU A 95 21.21 -8.68 -22.34
CA LEU A 95 21.02 -9.96 -21.63
C LEU A 95 21.25 -11.18 -22.53
N PHE A 96 21.10 -11.03 -23.84
CA PHE A 96 21.19 -12.14 -24.80
C PHE A 96 22.47 -12.14 -25.65
N LYS A 97 23.35 -11.14 -25.48
CA LYS A 97 24.69 -11.13 -26.08
C LYS A 97 25.72 -11.66 -25.08
N SER A 98 25.85 -12.99 -25.06
CA SER A 98 27.03 -13.72 -24.57
C SER A 98 27.91 -14.09 -25.75
#